data_AF-A0A7Y2G8A2-F1
#
_entry.id   AF-A0A7Y2G8A2-F1
#
_cell.length_a   1.000
_cell.length_b   1.000
_cell.length_c   1.000
_cell.angle_alpha   90.00
_cell.angle_beta   90.00
_cell.angle_gamma   90.00
#
_symmetry.space_group_name_H-M   'P 1'
#
loop_
_entity.id
_entity.type
_entity.pdbx_description
1 polymer ?
#
loop_
_entity_poly.entity_id
_entity_poly.type
_entity_poly.pdbx_seq_one_letter_code
_entity_poly.pdbx_strand_id
1 'polypeptide(L)'
;MILVDGHLDIAFNRLCFGRDARRSALEIRAEEAKQPAVAWRGDCMVGLKELREGRVAVIFGTLFAPRTQDWKESGLDPTIAYDNADQADAVARRQLDVYHEMAEAGGYRMIHTADD
;
A
#
# COMPACT_ATOMS: atom_id res chain seq x y z
N MET A 1 -16.47 19.55 -0.44
CA MET A 1 -16.66 18.21 0.13
C MET A 1 -15.30 17.57 0.25
N ILE A 2 -15.02 16.99 1.41
CA ILE A 2 -13.82 16.19 1.69
C ILE A 2 -14.28 14.74 1.83
N LEU A 3 -13.53 13.81 1.25
CA LEU A 3 -13.81 12.37 1.31
C LEU A 3 -12.88 11.68 2.32
N VAL A 4 -13.42 10.63 2.93
CA VAL A 4 -12.70 9.68 3.77
C VAL A 4 -12.75 8.33 3.08
N ASP A 5 -11.58 7.76 2.79
CA ASP A 5 -11.48 6.40 2.28
C ASP A 5 -11.20 5.44 3.45
N GLY A 6 -12.10 4.50 3.67
CA GLY A 6 -12.03 3.58 4.81
C GLY A 6 -11.05 2.42 4.65
N HIS A 7 -10.39 2.24 3.49
CA HIS A 7 -9.56 1.06 3.26
C HIS A 7 -8.61 1.18 2.05
N LEU A 8 -7.31 1.41 2.27
CA LEU A 8 -6.30 1.41 1.21
C LEU A 8 -5.07 0.55 1.56
N ASP A 9 -4.79 -0.44 0.70
CA ASP A 9 -3.64 -1.35 0.79
C ASP A 9 -2.31 -0.73 0.31
N ILE A 10 -1.98 0.46 0.79
CA ILE A 10 -0.79 1.22 0.34
C ILE A 10 0.51 0.49 0.67
N ALA A 11 0.71 0.08 1.93
CA ALA A 11 1.96 -0.54 2.34
C ALA A 11 2.17 -1.90 1.65
N PHE A 12 1.10 -2.69 1.52
CA PHE A 12 1.13 -3.93 0.75
C PHE A 12 1.52 -3.69 -0.72
N ASN A 13 0.89 -2.72 -1.40
CA ASN A 13 1.23 -2.40 -2.79
C ASN A 13 2.68 -1.91 -2.95
N ARG A 14 3.18 -1.17 -1.95
CA ARG A 14 4.57 -0.71 -1.92
C ARG A 14 5.55 -1.88 -1.80
N LEU A 15 5.30 -2.81 -0.87
CA LEU A 15 6.18 -3.95 -0.63
C LEU A 15 6.12 -5.00 -1.75
N CYS A 16 4.92 -5.30 -2.28
CA CYS A 16 4.75 -6.35 -3.29
C CYS A 16 5.12 -5.91 -4.70
N PHE A 17 4.81 -4.65 -5.04
CA PHE A 17 4.85 -4.17 -6.42
C PHE A 17 5.74 -2.94 -6.59
N GLY A 18 6.36 -2.45 -5.51
CA GLY A 18 7.21 -1.26 -5.55
C GLY A 18 6.43 0.05 -5.73
N ARG A 19 5.09 0.02 -5.69
CA ARG A 19 4.23 1.19 -5.94
C ARG A 19 4.36 2.21 -4.82
N ASP A 20 4.96 3.35 -5.12
CA ASP A 20 5.07 4.46 -4.18
C ASP A 20 3.86 5.39 -4.29
N ALA A 21 2.93 5.30 -3.34
CA ALA A 21 1.70 6.09 -3.32
C ALA A 21 1.92 7.60 -3.14
N ARG A 22 3.16 8.09 -2.97
CA ARG A 22 3.50 9.52 -3.05
C ARG A 22 3.56 10.03 -4.49
N ARG A 23 3.76 9.13 -5.45
CA ARG A 23 3.76 9.42 -6.90
C ARG A 23 2.33 9.40 -7.46
N SER A 24 2.16 9.82 -8.70
CA SER A 24 0.89 9.70 -9.41
C SER A 24 0.59 8.24 -9.76
N ALA A 25 -0.64 7.79 -9.51
CA ALA A 25 -1.12 6.48 -9.95
C ALA A 25 -1.09 6.34 -11.47
N LEU A 26 -1.30 7.45 -12.20
CA LEU A 26 -1.24 7.47 -13.67
C LEU A 26 0.19 7.28 -14.18
N GLU A 27 1.17 7.93 -13.55
CA GLU A 27 2.59 7.77 -13.88
C GLU A 27 3.07 6.34 -13.64
N ILE A 28 2.73 5.77 -12.48
CA ILE A 28 3.05 4.38 -12.15
C ILE A 28 2.44 3.42 -13.19
N ARG A 29 1.15 3.59 -13.54
CA ARG A 29 0.50 2.77 -14.57
C ARG A 29 1.21 2.87 -15.93
N ALA A 30 1.60 4.07 -16.33
CA ALA A 30 2.31 4.28 -17.60
C ALA A 30 3.70 3.62 -17.62
N GLU A 31 4.37 3.52 -16.48
CA GLU A 31 5.63 2.78 -16.32
C GLU A 31 5.42 1.27 -16.31
N GLU A 32 4.42 0.78 -15.58
CA GLU A 32 4.07 -0.64 -15.49
C GLU A 32 3.61 -1.21 -16.83
N ALA A 33 2.91 -0.43 -17.66
CA ALA A 33 2.48 -0.83 -19.00
C ALA A 33 3.64 -1.18 -19.96
N LYS A 34 4.87 -0.76 -19.63
CA LYS A 34 6.08 -1.08 -20.41
C LYS A 34 6.73 -2.40 -19.97
N GLN A 35 6.26 -3.00 -18.87
CA GLN A 35 6.77 -4.26 -18.34
C GLN A 35 5.87 -5.42 -18.78
N PRO A 36 6.41 -6.66 -18.88
CA PRO A 36 5.58 -7.84 -19.09
C PRO A 36 4.48 -7.91 -18.01
N ALA A 37 3.22 -7.96 -18.46
CA ALA A 37 2.08 -7.97 -17.55
C ALA A 37 2.11 -9.23 -16.67
N VAL A 38 2.02 -9.06 -15.35
CA VAL A 38 1.70 -10.16 -14.44
C VAL A 38 0.18 -10.13 -14.28
N ALA A 39 -0.52 -11.14 -14.80
CA ALA A 39 -1.98 -11.13 -15.06
C ALA A 39 -2.87 -10.69 -13.87
N TRP A 40 -2.41 -10.95 -12.65
CA TRP A 40 -3.05 -10.67 -11.38
C TRP A 40 -2.56 -9.42 -10.61
N ARG A 41 -1.54 -8.69 -11.09
CA ARG A 41 -0.99 -7.50 -10.41
C ARG A 41 -1.99 -6.33 -10.36
N GLY A 42 -2.96 -6.33 -11.28
CA GLY A 42 -3.92 -5.24 -11.46
C GLY A 42 -3.23 -3.90 -11.78
N ASP A 43 -4.03 -2.84 -11.87
CA ASP A 43 -3.55 -1.48 -12.11
C ASP A 43 -3.25 -0.75 -10.79
N CYS A 44 -2.29 0.17 -10.81
CA CYS A 44 -2.11 1.11 -9.71
C CYS A 44 -3.29 2.11 -9.67
N MET A 45 -4.07 2.06 -8.59
CA MET A 45 -5.28 2.88 -8.41
C MET A 45 -5.08 4.09 -7.50
N VAL A 46 -4.01 4.12 -6.70
CA VAL A 46 -3.82 5.09 -5.62
C VAL A 46 -2.51 5.85 -5.82
N GLY A 47 -2.61 7.19 -5.79
CA GLY A 47 -1.48 8.10 -5.85
C GLY A 47 -1.83 9.42 -5.17
N LEU A 48 -0.86 10.05 -4.52
CA LEU A 48 -1.09 11.25 -3.71
C LEU A 48 -1.66 12.40 -4.54
N LYS A 49 -1.26 12.50 -5.81
CA LYS A 49 -1.80 13.49 -6.74
C LYS A 49 -3.30 13.27 -6.95
N GLU A 50 -3.70 12.06 -7.29
CA GLU A 50 -5.10 11.73 -7.57
C GLU A 50 -5.98 11.77 -6.32
N LEU A 51 -5.45 11.38 -5.14
CA LEU A 51 -6.14 11.55 -3.86
C LEU A 51 -6.47 13.02 -3.59
N ARG A 52 -5.52 13.93 -3.83
CA ARG A 52 -5.71 15.37 -3.65
C ARG A 52 -6.70 15.95 -4.65
N GLU A 53 -6.58 15.62 -5.93
CA GLU A 53 -7.51 16.05 -6.98
C GLU A 53 -8.94 15.55 -6.70
N GLY A 54 -9.07 14.32 -6.20
CA GLY A 54 -10.33 13.71 -5.75
C GLY A 54 -10.87 14.28 -4.42
N ARG A 55 -10.10 15.14 -3.74
CA ARG A 55 -10.43 15.69 -2.40
C ARG A 55 -10.61 14.61 -1.32
N VAL A 56 -9.83 13.52 -1.39
CA VAL A 56 -9.70 12.52 -0.33
C VAL A 56 -8.66 13.04 0.66
N ALA A 57 -9.09 13.34 1.90
CA ALA A 57 -8.19 13.92 2.90
C ALA A 57 -7.77 12.93 3.99
N VAL A 58 -8.62 11.94 4.28
CA VAL A 58 -8.32 10.91 5.27
C VAL A 58 -8.43 9.56 4.60
N ILE A 59 -7.45 8.71 4.88
CA ILE A 59 -7.41 7.34 4.41
C ILE A 59 -7.10 6.42 5.58
N PHE A 60 -7.66 5.23 5.57
CA PHE A 60 -7.28 4.16 6.48
C PHE A 60 -6.30 3.25 5.74
N GLY A 61 -5.02 3.38 6.06
CA GLY A 61 -3.98 2.47 5.60
C GLY A 61 -4.12 1.11 6.29
N THR A 62 -4.09 0.03 5.53
CA THR A 62 -4.23 -1.33 6.04
C THR A 62 -2.87 -1.97 6.31
N LEU A 63 -2.86 -2.96 7.20
CA LEU A 63 -1.75 -3.89 7.36
C LEU A 63 -2.28 -5.27 6.96
N PHE A 64 -1.82 -5.80 5.83
CA PHE A 64 -2.35 -7.04 5.26
C PHE A 64 -1.28 -8.13 5.18
N ALA A 65 -1.53 -9.27 5.81
CA ALA A 65 -0.69 -10.45 5.72
C ALA A 65 -1.54 -11.65 5.26
N PRO A 66 -1.31 -12.21 4.06
CA PRO A 66 -1.92 -13.47 3.65
C PRO A 66 -1.26 -14.67 4.34
N ARG A 67 -1.99 -15.79 4.48
CA ARG A 67 -1.36 -17.05 4.89
C ARG A 67 -0.46 -17.58 3.79
N THR A 68 0.68 -18.16 4.16
CA THR A 68 1.65 -18.73 3.21
C THR A 68 0.98 -19.72 2.26
N GLN A 69 0.08 -20.59 2.75
CA GLN A 69 -0.61 -21.55 1.89
C GLN A 69 -1.39 -20.89 0.74
N ASP A 70 -2.10 -19.80 1.05
CA ASP A 70 -2.92 -19.07 0.08
C ASP A 70 -2.05 -18.16 -0.82
N TRP A 71 -0.80 -17.90 -0.41
CA TRP A 71 0.16 -17.02 -1.09
C TRP A 71 1.20 -17.75 -1.94
N LYS A 72 1.25 -19.08 -1.92
CA LYS A 72 2.29 -19.85 -2.64
C LYS A 72 2.18 -19.76 -4.16
N GLU A 73 0.97 -19.85 -4.69
CA GLU A 73 0.71 -19.85 -6.14
C GLU A 73 0.83 -18.46 -6.78
N SER A 74 1.03 -17.48 -5.92
CA SER A 74 1.16 -16.07 -6.22
C SER A 74 2.48 -15.80 -6.98
N GLY A 75 3.59 -16.37 -6.54
CA GLY A 75 4.92 -16.05 -7.10
C GLY A 75 5.42 -14.65 -6.74
N LEU A 76 4.80 -13.96 -5.77
CA LEU A 76 5.35 -12.74 -5.16
C LEU A 76 6.29 -13.08 -4.02
N ASP A 77 6.86 -12.02 -3.45
CA ASP A 77 7.68 -12.09 -2.26
C ASP A 77 7.00 -12.96 -1.18
N PRO A 78 7.58 -14.10 -0.79
CA PRO A 78 7.00 -14.95 0.25
C PRO A 78 7.13 -14.32 1.63
N THR A 79 7.98 -13.29 1.81
CA THR A 79 8.22 -12.64 3.10
C THR A 79 7.09 -11.72 3.55
N ILE A 80 6.06 -11.54 2.73
CA ILE A 80 4.83 -10.83 3.11
C ILE A 80 3.72 -11.79 3.57
N ALA A 81 3.95 -13.10 3.56
CA ALA A 81 2.99 -14.09 4.05
C ALA A 81 3.39 -14.65 5.42
N TYR A 82 2.46 -15.34 6.09
CA TYR A 82 2.69 -15.94 7.41
C TYR A 82 2.21 -17.39 7.54
N ASP A 83 2.93 -18.17 8.33
CA ASP A 83 2.54 -19.49 8.85
C ASP A 83 2.28 -19.47 10.37
N ASN A 84 2.77 -18.44 11.07
CA ASN A 84 2.59 -18.27 12.52
C ASN A 84 2.43 -16.80 12.93
N ALA A 85 2.14 -16.57 14.22
CA ALA A 85 1.86 -15.24 14.76
C ALA A 85 3.08 -14.29 14.70
N ASP A 86 4.30 -14.79 14.95
CA ASP A 86 5.51 -13.98 14.90
C ASP A 86 5.79 -13.46 13.48
N GLN A 87 5.54 -14.30 12.47
CA GLN A 87 5.63 -13.89 11.07
C GLN A 87 4.54 -12.87 10.70
N ALA A 88 3.31 -13.04 11.18
CA ALA A 88 2.24 -12.08 10.95
C ALA A 88 2.57 -10.70 11.57
N ASP A 89 3.09 -10.66 12.79
CA ASP A 89 3.56 -9.44 13.46
C ASP A 89 4.73 -8.80 12.69
N ALA A 90 5.71 -9.59 12.25
CA ALA A 90 6.84 -9.09 11.46
C ALA A 90 6.39 -8.45 10.12
N VAL A 91 5.42 -9.05 9.42
CA VAL A 91 4.83 -8.50 8.19
C VAL A 91 4.07 -7.20 8.48
N ALA A 92 3.29 -7.18 9.55
CA ALA A 92 2.53 -5.99 9.95
C ALA A 92 3.46 -4.82 10.30
N ARG A 93 4.54 -5.08 11.05
CA ARG A 93 5.55 -4.06 11.40
C ARG A 93 6.24 -3.50 10.18
N ARG A 94 6.67 -4.34 9.24
CA ARG A 94 7.27 -3.88 7.97
C ARG A 94 6.33 -2.97 7.18
N GLN A 95 5.02 -3.23 7.21
CA GLN A 95 4.04 -2.36 6.57
C GLN A 95 3.82 -1.06 7.35
N LEU A 96 3.86 -1.11 8.68
CA LEU A 96 3.81 0.09 9.52
C LEU A 96 5.03 1.00 9.29
N ASP A 97 6.22 0.41 9.11
CA ASP A 97 7.45 1.15 8.78
C ASP A 97 7.29 1.94 7.48
N VAL A 98 6.62 1.38 6.45
CA VAL A 98 6.30 2.11 5.21
C VAL A 98 5.48 3.37 5.50
N TYR A 99 4.49 3.30 6.39
CA TYR A 99 3.67 4.46 6.75
C TYR A 99 4.48 5.52 7.52
N HIS A 100 5.38 5.09 8.41
CA HIS A 100 6.30 6.00 9.09
C HIS A 100 7.24 6.70 8.10
N GLU A 101 7.88 5.96 7.19
CA GLU A 101 8.73 6.53 6.14
C GLU A 101 7.97 7.53 5.25
N MET A 102 6.72 7.21 4.89
CA MET A 102 5.87 8.11 4.10
C MET A 102 5.54 9.40 4.86
N ALA A 103 5.28 9.33 6.16
CA ALA A 103 5.01 10.50 6.98
C ALA A 103 6.27 11.38 7.12
N GLU A 104 7.44 10.79 7.32
CA GLU A 104 8.72 11.50 7.41
C GLU A 104 9.13 12.18 6.09
N ALA A 105 8.95 11.49 4.97
CA ALA A 105 9.26 12.03 3.65
C ALA A 105 8.29 13.15 3.19
N GLY A 106 7.16 13.30 3.87
CA GLY A 106 6.16 14.32 3.62
C GLY A 106 5.10 13.93 2.58
N GLY A 107 4.02 14.71 2.55
CA GLY A 107 2.85 14.47 1.71
C GLY A 107 1.73 13.69 2.41
N TYR A 108 2.07 12.87 3.40
CA TYR A 108 1.16 12.19 4.32
C TYR A 108 1.48 12.58 5.77
N ARG A 109 0.50 12.43 6.66
CA ARG A 109 0.64 12.61 8.11
C ARG A 109 -0.14 11.50 8.81
N MET A 110 0.43 10.94 9.88
CA MET A 110 -0.28 9.98 10.73
C MET A 110 -1.31 10.70 11.59
N ILE A 111 -2.49 10.10 11.71
CA ILE A 111 -3.59 10.54 12.57
C ILE A 111 -3.76 9.46 13.64
N HIS A 112 -3.57 9.81 14.91
CA HIS A 112 -3.65 8.89 16.04
C HIS A 112 -4.90 9.13 16.91
N THR A 113 -5.41 10.36 16.89
CA THR A 113 -6.55 10.80 17.70
C THR A 113 -7.50 11.65 16.86
N ALA A 114 -8.67 11.98 17.41
CA ALA A 114 -9.63 12.87 16.74
C ALA A 114 -9.17 14.34 16.72
N ASP A 115 -8.23 14.72 17.59
CA ASP A 115 -7.72 16.09 17.72
C ASP A 115 -6.54 16.38 16.77
N ASP A 116 -6.02 15.34 16.11
CA ASP A 116 -4.93 15.38 15.14
C ASP A 116 -5.32 15.97 13.78
#